data_AF-A0A529NLU3-F1
#
_entry.id   AF-A0A529NLU3-F1
#
_cell.length_a   1.000
_cell.length_b   1.000
_cell.length_c   1.000
_cell.angle_alpha   90.00
_cell.angle_beta   90.00
_cell.angle_gamma   90.00
#
_symmetry.space_group_name_H-M   'P 1'
#
loop_
_entity.id
_entity.type
_entity.pdbx_description
1 polymer ?
#
loop_
_entity_poly.entity_id
_entity_poly.type
_entity_poly.pdbx_seq_one_letter_code
_entity_poly.pdbx_strand_id
1 'polypeptide(L)' 'ADYVIGHYQDMLALYGVESGLRQARKHLGWYLDSHAAGATSGQRKAILTSFEPARVIAELREVFSNPAESMRSAA' A
#
# COMPACT_ATOMS: atom_id res chain seq x y z
N ALA A 1 8.99 -1.61 2.89
CA ALA A 1 8.09 -1.11 1.82
C ALA A 1 8.09 -1.99 0.57
N ASP A 2 9.26 -2.51 0.15
CA ASP A 2 9.46 -3.14 -1.17
C ASP A 2 8.50 -4.28 -1.51
N TYR A 3 8.19 -5.18 -0.56
CA TYR A 3 7.25 -6.26 -0.79
C TYR A 3 5.83 -5.76 -1.14
N VAL A 4 5.31 -4.81 -0.37
CA VAL A 4 3.97 -4.23 -0.59
C VAL A 4 3.91 -3.51 -1.95
N ILE A 5 4.98 -2.79 -2.29
CA ILE A 5 5.10 -2.08 -3.57
C ILE A 5 5.18 -3.06 -4.74
N GLY A 6 6.00 -4.11 -4.63
CA GLY A 6 6.12 -5.14 -5.65
C GLY A 6 4.79 -5.84 -5.90
N HIS A 7 4.11 -6.28 -4.84
CA HIS A 7 2.79 -6.90 -4.95
C HIS A 7 1.73 -5.95 -5.57
N TYR A 8 1.79 -4.66 -5.23
CA TYR A 8 0.97 -3.65 -5.88
C TYR A 8 1.22 -3.55 -7.38
N GLN A 9 2.49 -3.48 -7.78
CA GLN A 9 2.90 -3.40 -9.18
C GLN A 9 2.51 -4.67 -9.97
N ASP A 10 2.63 -5.85 -9.37
CA ASP A 10 2.21 -7.13 -9.96
C ASP A 10 0.71 -7.13 -10.27
N MET A 11 -0.13 -6.60 -9.37
CA MET A 11 -1.57 -6.46 -9.62
C MET A 11 -1.86 -5.51 -10.79
N LEU A 12 -1.10 -4.41 -10.93
CA LEU A 12 -1.25 -3.51 -12.08
C LEU A 12 -0.81 -4.17 -13.39
N ALA A 13 0.27 -4.95 -13.36
CA ALA A 13 0.77 -5.68 -14.52
C ALA A 13 -0.22 -6.77 -14.97
N LEU A 14 -0.85 -7.45 -14.01
CA LEU A 14 -1.82 -8.52 -14.30
C LEU A 14 -3.16 -7.99 -14.81
N TYR A 15 -3.72 -6.96 -14.17
CA TYR A 15 -5.09 -6.50 -14.45
C TYR A 15 -5.16 -5.23 -15.32
N GLY A 16 -4.02 -4.63 -15.65
CA GLY A 16 -3.95 -3.27 -16.19
C GLY A 16 -4.21 -2.20 -15.12
N VAL A 17 -3.88 -0.94 -15.42
CA VAL A 17 -3.86 0.13 -14.41
C VAL A 17 -5.25 0.36 -13.77
N GLU A 18 -6.30 0.55 -14.57
CA GLU A 18 -7.62 0.91 -14.03
C GLU A 18 -8.24 -0.20 -13.17
N SER A 19 -8.19 -1.45 -13.65
CA SER A 19 -8.73 -2.60 -12.92
C SER A 19 -7.82 -2.97 -11.75
N GLY A 20 -6.51 -2.99 -11.98
CA GLY A 20 -5.50 -3.27 -10.96
C GLY A 20 -5.58 -2.33 -9.77
N LEU A 21 -5.81 -1.03 -9.98
CA LEU A 21 -6.04 -0.08 -8.87
C LEU A 21 -7.23 -0.49 -7.99
N ARG A 22 -8.35 -0.91 -8.61
CA ARG A 22 -9.53 -1.34 -7.85
C ARG A 22 -9.25 -2.60 -7.04
N GLN A 23 -8.59 -3.57 -7.64
CA GLN A 23 -8.25 -4.82 -6.95
C GLN A 23 -7.23 -4.59 -5.83
N ALA A 24 -6.19 -3.79 -6.10
CA ALA A 24 -5.12 -3.52 -5.17
C ALA A 24 -5.56 -2.84 -3.87
N ARG A 25 -6.58 -1.97 -3.92
CA ARG A 25 -7.05 -1.21 -2.75
C ARG A 25 -7.38 -2.09 -1.55
N LYS A 26 -7.95 -3.28 -1.79
CA LYS A 26 -8.26 -4.23 -0.71
C LYS A 26 -6.99 -4.74 -0.02
N HIS A 27 -6.01 -5.14 -0.81
CA HIS A 27 -4.72 -5.64 -0.31
C HIS A 27 -3.95 -4.54 0.41
N LEU A 28 -3.91 -3.34 -0.16
CA LEU A 28 -3.29 -2.17 0.47
C LEU A 28 -3.98 -1.83 1.80
N GLY A 29 -5.31 -1.93 1.88
CA GLY A 29 -6.04 -1.81 3.14
C GLY A 29 -5.55 -2.80 4.19
N TRP A 30 -5.45 -4.09 3.84
CA TRP A 30 -4.94 -5.13 4.74
C TRP A 30 -3.53 -4.87 5.24
N TYR A 31 -2.62 -4.44 4.36
CA TYR A 31 -1.24 -4.09 4.76
C TYR A 31 -1.21 -2.89 5.71
N LEU A 32 -2.01 -1.86 5.45
CA LEU A 32 -2.07 -0.68 6.30
C LEU A 32 -2.60 -1.01 7.69
N ASP A 33 -3.65 -1.84 7.77
CA ASP A 33 -4.26 -2.20 9.05
C ASP A 33 -3.36 -3.12 9.89
N SER A 34 -2.54 -3.97 9.23
CA SER A 34 -1.70 -4.96 9.92
C SER A 34 -0.29 -4.45 10.25
N HIS A 35 0.24 -3.54 9.45
CA HIS A 35 1.68 -3.21 9.46
C HIS A 35 1.99 -1.71 9.43
N ALA A 36 0.98 -0.84 9.46
CA ALA A 36 1.19 0.61 9.43
C ALA A 36 0.30 1.33 10.45
N ALA A 37 0.44 0.96 11.73
CA ALA A 37 -0.33 1.58 12.81
C ALA A 37 -0.02 3.08 12.95
N GLY A 38 1.21 3.50 12.58
CA GLY A 38 1.59 4.91 12.51
C GLY A 38 1.05 5.69 11.30
N ALA A 39 0.36 5.06 10.33
CA ALA A 39 -0.14 5.76 9.16
C ALA A 39 -1.29 6.72 9.51
N THR A 40 -1.13 7.98 9.13
CA THR A 40 -2.17 9.00 9.30
C THR A 40 -3.40 8.69 8.43
N SER A 41 -4.54 9.28 8.80
CA SER A 41 -5.77 9.20 7.98
C SER A 41 -5.57 9.79 6.58
N GLY A 42 -4.74 10.83 6.45
CA GLY A 42 -4.37 11.44 5.17
C GLY A 42 -3.59 10.48 4.26
N GLN A 43 -2.56 9.84 4.79
CA GLN A 43 -1.76 8.83 4.08
C GLN A 43 -2.62 7.63 3.64
N ARG A 44 -3.44 7.09 4.56
CA ARG A 44 -4.37 6.00 4.24
C ARG A 44 -5.33 6.39 3.11
N LYS A 45 -5.90 7.60 3.16
CA LYS A 45 -6.78 8.11 2.10
C LYS A 45 -6.03 8.22 0.76
N ALA A 46 -4.83 8.82 0.76
CA ALA A 46 -4.03 8.98 -0.45
C ALA A 46 -3.74 7.63 -1.13
N ILE A 47 -3.37 6.60 -0.36
CA ILE A 47 -3.11 5.25 -0.85
C ILE A 47 -4.38 4.60 -1.42
N LEU A 48 -5.50 4.66 -0.70
CA LEU A 48 -6.71 3.91 -1.04
C LEU A 48 -7.59 4.57 -2.10
N THR A 49 -7.41 5.86 -2.39
CA THR A 49 -8.28 6.57 -3.35
C THR A 49 -7.57 7.14 -4.57
N SER A 50 -6.23 7.18 -4.59
CA SER A 50 -5.50 7.69 -5.75
C SER A 50 -5.76 6.85 -7.02
N PHE A 51 -5.70 7.53 -8.17
CA PHE A 51 -5.68 6.91 -9.49
C PHE A 51 -4.29 6.95 -10.13
N GLU A 52 -3.31 7.55 -9.46
CA GLU A 52 -1.94 7.69 -9.95
C GLU A 52 -1.01 6.68 -9.24
N PRO A 53 -0.50 5.65 -9.94
CA PRO A 53 0.33 4.62 -9.32
C PRO A 53 1.60 5.17 -8.65
N ALA A 54 2.23 6.17 -9.27
CA ALA A 54 3.42 6.80 -8.70
C ALA A 54 3.14 7.44 -7.33
N ARG A 55 1.98 8.08 -7.16
CA ARG A 55 1.55 8.66 -5.89
C ARG A 55 1.30 7.60 -4.83
N VAL A 56 0.67 6.49 -5.21
CA VAL A 56 0.46 5.35 -4.30
C VAL A 56 1.81 4.78 -3.83
N ILE A 57 2.75 4.57 -4.74
CA ILE A 57 4.08 4.03 -4.43
C ILE A 57 4.86 4.98 -3.51
N ALA A 58 4.84 6.28 -3.78
CA ALA A 58 5.49 7.28 -2.93
C ALA A 58 4.94 7.21 -1.50
N GLU A 59 3.63 7.18 -1.34
CA GLU A 59 3.01 7.16 -0.01
C GLU A 59 3.22 5.82 0.71
N LEU A 60 3.24 4.71 -0.01
CA LEU A 60 3.63 3.41 0.56
C LEU A 60 5.07 3.41 1.06
N ARG A 61 6.00 4.09 0.37
CA ARG A 61 7.37 4.26 0.89
C ARG A 61 7.35 5.05 2.18
N GLU A 62 6.70 6.20 2.21
CA GLU A 62 6.62 7.04 3.43
C GLU A 62 6.04 6.27 4.61
N VAL A 63 4.89 5.61 4.41
CA VAL A 63 4.20 4.86 5.46
C VAL A 63 5.04 3.69 5.99
N PHE A 64 5.76 2.97 5.13
CA PHE A 64 6.55 1.81 5.49
C PHE A 64 8.06 2.08 5.66
N SER A 65 8.49 3.35 5.71
CA SER A 65 9.88 3.73 5.95
C SER A 65 10.25 3.80 7.44
N ASN A 66 9.25 3.82 8.34
CA ASN A 66 9.52 3.94 9.77
C ASN A 66 9.96 2.58 10.36
N PRO A 67 11.21 2.41 10.84
CA PRO A 67 11.74 1.11 11.29
C PRO A 67 11.07 0.55 12.56
N ALA A 68 10.35 1.40 13.32
CA ALA A 68 9.81 1.04 14.63
C ALA A 68 8.66 0.03 14.59
N GLU A 69 8.07 -0.24 13.42
CA GLU A 69 6.88 -1.08 13.26
C GLU A 69 7.09 -2.30 12.34
N SER A 70 8.35 -2.70 12.13
CA SER A 70 8.64 -3.84 11.25
C SER A 70 8.12 -5.16 11.84
N MET A 71 6.96 -5.58 11.34
CA MET A 71 6.44 -6.94 11.32
C MET A 71 6.09 -7.54 12.69
N ARG A 72 4.92 -7.17 13.25
CA ARG A 72 4.25 -8.07 14.20
C ARG A 72 3.77 -9.28 13.40
N SER A 73 4.38 -10.44 13.67
CA SER A 73 4.04 -11.73 13.08
C SER A 73 2.54 -12.00 13.22
N ALA A 74 1.91 -12.44 12.14
CA ALA A 74 0.66 -13.19 12.24
C ALA A 74 0.97 -14.44 13.11
N ALA A 75 0.23 -14.58 14.21
CA ALA A 75 0.21 -15.76 15.06
C ALA A 75 -1.04 -16.59 14.72
#